data_AF-A0A7G5DSA3-F1
#
_entry.id   AF-A0A7G5DSA3-F1
#
_cell.length_a   1.000
_cell.length_b   1.000
_cell.length_c   1.000
_cell.angle_alpha   90.00
_cell.angle_beta   90.00
_cell.angle_gamma   90.00
#
_symmetry.space_group_name_H-M   'P 1'
#
loop_
_entity.id
_entity.type
_entity.pdbx_description
1 polymer ?
#
loop_
_entity_poly.entity_id
_entity_poly.type
_entity_poly.pdbx_seq_one_letter_code
_entity_poly.pdbx_strand_id
1 'polypeptide(L)'
;MDAVKDFFRVDNQTGLESPHGRLFLDIGKTGFVDLSGVRLLRCGVDTVRQLYKGLLRPEILGLFDKPGAIVDFAGDRWHSGRVSRDSGYQYKLQNADLGFVLLVKNFNAKAENIGPHLKIEVSPHAIDNLSPERLQARLDHYASQVLTNIEVNQCAVHLALDLQGWTPPADLVSNMHCRARSHRDVSGINELHWATKSSVYGRGETSMFGSANGLQLCIYNKTEQAKATDKLDYWESVWRQRDSFDETDPDNYNPTQDVWRIELRYHHSIVQQFASGSVDLQSGQVIDTRTFAAFAGHLDGLWRYGLNQFKYLARRGYYAPIWTLIRDDVRVDLPVDSLLDDTDYRRYYKTSRGFSGKNVELFLGNFVSLLARERVGARKAFYTLKEWDCWPVIRDHYAAKGLDEDNLYKHIKGLLEERNVRWGRAV
;
A
#
# COMPACT_ATOMS: atom_id res chain seq x y z
N MET A 1 -4.03 -12.33 25.09
CA MET A 1 -4.07 -10.85 25.02
C MET A 1 -5.53 -10.49 25.12
N ASP A 2 -5.92 -9.80 26.18
CA ASP A 2 -7.30 -9.33 26.31
C ASP A 2 -7.67 -8.43 25.11
N ALA A 3 -8.90 -8.54 24.64
CA ALA A 3 -9.42 -7.66 23.61
C ALA A 3 -9.33 -6.20 24.09
N VAL A 4 -8.83 -5.31 23.23
CA VAL A 4 -8.83 -3.87 23.51
C VAL A 4 -10.28 -3.39 23.42
N LYS A 5 -10.73 -2.65 24.42
CA LYS A 5 -12.10 -2.18 24.57
C LYS A 5 -12.24 -0.73 24.11
N ASP A 6 -13.47 -0.33 23.81
CA ASP A 6 -13.81 1.07 23.56
C ASP A 6 -14.36 1.73 24.83
N PHE A 7 -14.39 3.06 24.82
CA PHE A 7 -15.09 3.84 25.84
C PHE A 7 -16.60 3.76 25.59
N PHE A 8 -17.41 3.95 26.63
CA PHE A 8 -18.87 3.99 26.45
C PHE A 8 -19.27 5.27 25.76
N ARG A 9 -20.11 5.16 24.72
CA ARG A 9 -20.59 6.31 23.96
C ARG A 9 -21.94 6.73 24.49
N VAL A 10 -22.08 8.01 24.79
CA VAL A 10 -23.36 8.58 25.24
C VAL A 10 -23.74 9.77 24.37
N ASP A 11 -25.04 9.96 24.22
CA ASP A 11 -25.61 11.12 23.55
C ASP A 11 -25.43 12.39 24.41
N ASN A 12 -25.01 13.47 23.77
CA ASN A 12 -24.62 14.70 24.47
C ASN A 12 -25.80 15.43 25.12
N GLN A 13 -27.04 15.19 24.65
CA GLN A 13 -28.23 15.88 25.16
C GLN A 13 -28.94 15.06 26.25
N THR A 14 -29.06 13.76 26.04
CA THR A 14 -29.83 12.85 26.91
C THR A 14 -28.95 12.17 27.96
N GLY A 15 -27.63 12.07 27.74
CA GLY A 15 -26.71 11.34 28.60
C GLY A 15 -26.90 9.82 28.58
N LEU A 16 -27.75 9.31 27.67
CA LEU A 16 -28.02 7.88 27.50
C LEU A 16 -26.99 7.26 26.55
N GLU A 17 -26.76 5.95 26.70
CA GLU A 17 -25.90 5.20 25.78
C GLU A 17 -26.41 5.31 24.35
N SER A 18 -25.51 5.68 23.43
CA SER A 18 -25.83 5.86 22.02
C SER A 18 -24.66 5.38 21.16
N PRO A 19 -24.88 4.47 20.20
CA PRO A 19 -23.84 4.03 19.26
C PRO A 19 -23.23 5.16 18.44
N HIS A 20 -23.93 6.30 18.31
CA HIS A 20 -23.48 7.48 17.56
C HIS A 20 -23.10 8.65 18.48
N GLY A 21 -23.16 8.44 19.80
CA GLY A 21 -22.78 9.44 20.79
C GLY A 21 -21.36 9.97 20.57
N ARG A 22 -21.17 11.27 20.78
CA ARG A 22 -19.87 11.96 20.63
C ARG A 22 -19.19 12.20 21.97
N LEU A 23 -19.86 11.91 23.08
CA LEU A 23 -19.30 11.91 24.42
C LEU A 23 -18.87 10.49 24.80
N PHE A 24 -17.59 10.32 25.14
CA PHE A 24 -16.97 9.03 25.45
C PHE A 24 -16.63 8.95 26.94
N LEU A 25 -17.24 8.01 27.66
CA LEU A 25 -17.07 7.78 29.10
C LEU A 25 -16.09 6.64 29.37
N ASP A 26 -15.13 6.86 30.27
CA ASP A 26 -14.21 5.82 30.74
C ASP A 26 -14.79 5.14 32.00
N ILE A 27 -15.39 3.95 31.87
CA ILE A 27 -16.04 3.26 33.01
C ILE A 27 -15.06 2.80 34.11
N GLY A 28 -13.74 2.99 33.95
CA GLY A 28 -12.74 2.71 34.98
C GLY A 28 -12.09 3.94 35.63
N LYS A 29 -12.42 5.15 35.18
CA LYS A 29 -11.82 6.41 35.66
C LYS A 29 -12.88 7.51 35.67
N THR A 30 -12.77 8.45 36.61
CA THR A 30 -13.62 9.65 36.59
C THR A 30 -13.18 10.55 35.43
N GLY A 31 -13.88 10.50 34.30
CA GLY A 31 -13.58 11.34 33.14
C GLY A 31 -14.40 11.01 31.90
N PHE A 32 -14.49 11.99 31.00
CA PHE A 32 -15.09 11.84 29.69
C PHE A 32 -14.25 12.60 28.64
N VAL A 33 -14.40 12.21 27.39
CA VAL A 33 -13.84 12.92 26.23
C VAL A 33 -14.97 13.30 25.32
N ASP A 34 -15.14 14.60 25.07
CA ASP A 34 -16.13 15.12 24.13
C ASP A 34 -15.48 15.32 22.75
N LEU A 35 -16.01 14.63 21.75
CA LEU A 35 -15.60 14.77 20.35
C LEU A 35 -16.67 15.47 19.50
N SER A 36 -17.63 16.17 20.12
CA SER A 36 -18.65 16.96 19.41
C SER A 36 -18.03 18.06 18.54
N GLY A 37 -16.87 18.60 18.94
CA GLY A 37 -16.10 19.56 18.14
C GLY A 37 -15.29 18.94 16.97
N VAL A 38 -15.21 17.61 16.87
CA VAL A 38 -14.48 16.95 15.79
C VAL A 38 -15.37 16.83 14.55
N ARG A 39 -14.92 17.42 13.45
CA ARG A 39 -15.62 17.38 12.16
C ARG A 39 -14.87 16.45 11.24
N LEU A 40 -15.56 15.42 10.78
CA LEU A 40 -15.04 14.49 9.79
C LEU A 40 -15.45 15.09 8.44
N LEU A 41 -14.48 15.42 7.59
CA LEU A 41 -14.74 16.20 6.37
C LEU A 41 -14.97 15.28 5.18
N ARG A 42 -14.08 14.30 5.02
CA ARG A 42 -14.10 13.35 3.92
C ARG A 42 -13.29 12.12 4.27
N CYS A 43 -13.81 10.93 4.01
CA CYS A 43 -13.00 9.73 3.88
C CYS A 43 -13.08 9.19 2.46
N GLY A 44 -11.97 9.09 1.75
CA GLY A 44 -11.97 8.66 0.35
C GLY A 44 -10.71 7.92 -0.04
N VAL A 45 -10.59 7.60 -1.33
CA VAL A 45 -9.39 6.98 -1.90
C VAL A 45 -8.44 8.07 -2.39
N ASP A 46 -7.30 8.20 -1.74
CA ASP A 46 -6.28 9.19 -2.12
C ASP A 46 -5.42 8.71 -3.29
N THR A 47 -5.21 7.41 -3.43
CA THR A 47 -4.41 6.86 -4.53
C THR A 47 -4.81 5.43 -4.84
N VAL A 48 -4.95 5.13 -6.13
CA VAL A 48 -5.05 3.76 -6.66
C VAL A 48 -3.80 3.45 -7.48
N ARG A 49 -3.23 2.26 -7.30
CA ARG A 49 -2.12 1.74 -8.10
C ARG A 49 -2.46 0.38 -8.65
N GLN A 50 -2.85 0.31 -9.92
CA GLN A 50 -3.18 -0.95 -10.58
C GLN A 50 -1.93 -1.55 -11.23
N LEU A 51 -1.71 -2.85 -11.03
CA LEU A 51 -0.58 -3.59 -11.61
C LEU A 51 -1.04 -4.43 -12.79
N TYR A 52 -0.23 -4.43 -13.84
CA TYR A 52 -0.43 -5.27 -15.02
C TYR A 52 0.84 -6.03 -15.33
N LYS A 53 0.66 -7.31 -15.66
CA LYS A 53 1.67 -8.13 -16.31
C LYS A 53 1.35 -8.27 -17.78
N GLY A 54 2.38 -8.46 -18.58
CA GLY A 54 2.25 -8.70 -20.01
C GLY A 54 3.61 -8.61 -20.68
N LEU A 55 3.62 -8.75 -21.99
CA LEU A 55 4.80 -8.47 -22.81
C LEU A 55 4.77 -6.99 -23.21
N LEU A 56 5.91 -6.31 -23.11
CA LEU A 56 6.00 -4.90 -23.50
C LEU A 56 5.95 -4.79 -25.03
N ARG A 57 5.09 -3.92 -25.55
CA ARG A 57 5.08 -3.58 -26.97
C ARG A 57 6.38 -2.87 -27.37
N PRO A 58 7.10 -3.33 -28.42
CA PRO A 58 8.40 -2.76 -28.79
C PRO A 58 8.37 -1.25 -29.01
N GLU A 59 7.31 -0.74 -29.64
CA GLU A 59 7.11 0.68 -29.97
C GLU A 59 7.07 1.60 -28.75
N ILE A 60 6.74 1.08 -27.57
CA ILE A 60 6.58 1.88 -26.35
C ILE A 60 7.90 2.45 -25.86
N LEU A 61 9.02 1.76 -26.10
CA LEU A 61 10.31 2.25 -25.66
C LEU A 61 10.76 3.51 -26.42
N GLY A 62 10.31 3.68 -27.66
CA GLY A 62 10.59 4.87 -28.46
C GLY A 62 10.00 6.16 -27.89
N LEU A 63 8.94 6.06 -27.07
CA LEU A 63 8.35 7.22 -26.36
C LEU A 63 9.33 7.88 -25.37
N PHE A 64 10.42 7.17 -25.01
CA PHE A 64 11.39 7.60 -24.01
C PHE A 64 12.77 7.92 -24.59
N ASP A 65 12.90 7.99 -25.92
CA ASP A 65 14.16 8.33 -26.61
C ASP A 65 14.64 9.75 -26.26
N LYS A 66 13.69 10.67 -26.05
CA LYS A 66 13.94 12.03 -25.56
C LYS A 66 13.21 12.24 -24.23
N PRO A 67 13.82 11.86 -23.09
CA PRO A 67 13.22 12.06 -21.77
C PRO A 67 12.91 13.54 -21.51
N GLY A 68 11.76 13.83 -20.87
CA GLY A 68 11.31 15.18 -20.57
C GLY A 68 10.51 15.84 -21.70
N ALA A 69 10.27 15.12 -22.81
CA ALA A 69 9.45 15.62 -23.91
C ALA A 69 7.96 15.35 -23.67
N ILE A 70 7.11 16.16 -24.32
CA ILE A 70 5.70 15.82 -24.47
C ILE A 70 5.55 14.88 -25.67
N VAL A 71 4.88 13.76 -25.46
CA VAL A 71 4.62 12.73 -26.48
C VAL A 71 3.12 12.47 -26.61
N ASP A 72 2.67 12.11 -27.81
CA ASP A 72 1.30 11.67 -28.05
C ASP A 72 1.23 10.15 -27.89
N PHE A 73 0.37 9.68 -27.01
CA PHE A 73 0.20 8.26 -26.73
C PHE A 73 -1.23 7.95 -26.28
N ALA A 74 -1.81 6.88 -26.82
CA ALA A 74 -3.16 6.43 -26.47
C ALA A 74 -4.24 7.52 -26.62
N GLY A 75 -4.08 8.44 -27.58
CA GLY A 75 -5.02 9.55 -27.82
C GLY A 75 -4.84 10.77 -26.90
N ASP A 76 -3.90 10.72 -25.96
CA ASP A 76 -3.64 11.79 -24.99
C ASP A 76 -2.19 12.32 -25.11
N ARG A 77 -1.93 13.50 -24.55
CA ARG A 77 -0.58 14.07 -24.41
C ARG A 77 0.03 13.67 -23.07
N TRP A 78 1.30 13.27 -23.09
CA TRP A 78 2.00 12.80 -21.89
C TRP A 78 3.35 13.45 -21.74
N HIS A 79 3.73 13.78 -20.50
CA HIS A 79 5.11 14.09 -20.18
C HIS A 79 5.88 12.78 -19.98
N SER A 80 6.82 12.48 -20.88
CA SER A 80 7.67 11.29 -20.80
C SER A 80 8.89 11.56 -19.92
N GLY A 81 9.37 10.54 -19.19
CA GLY A 81 10.56 10.71 -18.37
C GLY A 81 11.13 9.40 -17.85
N ARG A 82 12.34 9.47 -17.31
CA ARG A 82 12.94 8.37 -16.55
C ARG A 82 12.59 8.48 -15.08
N VAL A 83 12.56 7.33 -14.41
CA VAL A 83 12.35 7.23 -12.96
C VAL A 83 13.51 6.48 -12.32
N SER A 84 13.75 6.75 -11.04
CA SER A 84 14.79 6.07 -10.28
C SER A 84 14.41 4.61 -10.01
N ARG A 85 15.41 3.80 -9.64
CA ARG A 85 15.26 2.39 -9.26
C ARG A 85 14.26 2.16 -8.13
N ASP A 86 14.07 3.15 -7.26
CA ASP A 86 13.16 3.06 -6.11
C ASP A 86 11.70 2.87 -6.53
N SER A 87 11.32 3.35 -7.73
CA SER A 87 9.97 3.16 -8.27
C SER A 87 9.70 1.69 -8.68
N GLY A 88 10.76 0.91 -8.93
CA GLY A 88 10.73 -0.42 -9.52
C GLY A 88 10.59 -0.45 -11.05
N TYR A 89 10.42 0.71 -11.69
CA TYR A 89 10.23 0.88 -13.14
C TYR A 89 11.27 1.83 -13.71
N GLN A 90 11.50 1.78 -15.02
CA GLN A 90 12.54 2.59 -15.68
C GLN A 90 12.00 3.92 -16.23
N TYR A 91 10.74 3.91 -16.67
CA TYR A 91 10.13 5.03 -17.39
C TYR A 91 8.79 5.43 -16.79
N LYS A 92 8.40 6.69 -17.02
CA LYS A 92 7.07 7.21 -16.68
C LYS A 92 6.47 7.99 -17.84
N LEU A 93 5.16 7.83 -18.04
CA LEU A 93 4.31 8.80 -18.73
C LEU A 93 3.42 9.44 -17.67
N GLN A 94 3.44 10.76 -17.57
CA GLN A 94 2.69 11.50 -16.56
C GLN A 94 1.77 12.52 -17.24
N ASN A 95 0.50 12.48 -16.90
CA ASN A 95 -0.45 13.53 -17.24
C ASN A 95 -1.18 13.95 -15.95
N ALA A 96 -0.79 15.13 -15.44
CA ALA A 96 -1.31 15.65 -14.18
C ALA A 96 -2.76 16.17 -14.31
N ASP A 97 -3.16 16.60 -15.50
CA ASP A 97 -4.51 17.07 -15.80
C ASP A 97 -5.49 15.89 -15.76
N LEU A 98 -5.17 14.83 -16.49
CA LEU A 98 -5.94 13.57 -16.46
C LEU A 98 -5.84 12.85 -15.11
N GLY A 99 -4.77 13.08 -14.34
CA GLY A 99 -4.54 12.44 -13.05
C GLY A 99 -3.94 11.03 -13.12
N PHE A 100 -3.21 10.71 -14.19
CA PHE A 100 -2.61 9.38 -14.40
C PHE A 100 -1.08 9.44 -14.50
N VAL A 101 -0.43 8.43 -13.93
CA VAL A 101 0.99 8.12 -14.14
C VAL A 101 1.14 6.66 -14.54
N LEU A 102 1.67 6.41 -15.73
CA LEU A 102 2.02 5.06 -16.19
C LEU A 102 3.50 4.87 -15.91
N LEU A 103 3.83 3.97 -15.00
CA LEU A 103 5.19 3.48 -14.78
C LEU A 103 5.43 2.25 -15.65
N VAL A 104 6.39 2.38 -16.56
CA VAL A 104 6.62 1.41 -17.64
C VAL A 104 8.00 0.77 -17.48
N LYS A 105 8.10 -0.51 -17.84
CA LYS A 105 9.30 -1.34 -17.84
C LYS A 105 9.90 -1.57 -16.45
N ASN A 106 9.57 -2.70 -15.83
CA ASN A 106 10.20 -3.13 -14.57
C ASN A 106 11.73 -3.29 -14.70
N PHE A 107 12.47 -2.84 -13.69
CA PHE A 107 13.93 -3.04 -13.63
C PHE A 107 14.35 -4.51 -13.53
N ASN A 108 13.51 -5.36 -12.96
CA ASN A 108 13.82 -6.76 -12.66
C ASN A 108 13.31 -7.74 -13.74
N ALA A 109 12.75 -7.24 -14.85
CA ALA A 109 12.26 -8.06 -15.95
C ALA A 109 12.80 -7.57 -17.30
N LYS A 110 13.24 -8.51 -18.14
CA LYS A 110 13.65 -8.27 -19.53
C LYS A 110 12.44 -7.87 -20.38
N ALA A 111 12.64 -7.06 -21.42
CA ALA A 111 11.51 -6.43 -22.15
C ALA A 111 10.77 -7.46 -23.00
N GLU A 112 11.52 -8.47 -23.42
CA GLU A 112 11.15 -9.54 -24.32
C GLU A 112 10.39 -10.66 -23.59
N ASN A 113 10.26 -10.57 -22.27
CA ASN A 113 9.60 -11.56 -21.43
C ASN A 113 8.25 -11.02 -20.93
N ILE A 114 7.30 -11.93 -20.72
CA ILE A 114 6.09 -11.60 -19.96
C ILE A 114 6.51 -11.27 -18.52
N GLY A 115 6.13 -10.08 -18.06
CA GLY A 115 6.53 -9.58 -16.74
C GLY A 115 5.66 -8.43 -16.26
N PRO A 116 5.85 -7.96 -15.00
CA PRO A 116 5.09 -6.86 -14.41
C PRO A 116 5.57 -5.51 -14.96
N HIS A 117 5.37 -5.28 -16.26
CA HIS A 117 5.94 -4.16 -16.98
C HIS A 117 5.14 -2.87 -16.88
N LEU A 118 3.95 -2.88 -16.29
CA LEU A 118 3.14 -1.68 -16.15
C LEU A 118 2.53 -1.58 -14.74
N LYS A 119 2.69 -0.40 -14.15
CA LYS A 119 1.89 0.06 -13.02
C LYS A 119 1.25 1.38 -13.41
N ILE A 120 -0.05 1.53 -13.16
CA ILE A 120 -0.74 2.79 -13.38
C ILE A 120 -1.13 3.36 -12.01
N GLU A 121 -0.70 4.58 -11.72
CA GLU A 121 -1.06 5.32 -10.52
C GLU A 121 -2.09 6.40 -10.86
N VAL A 122 -3.10 6.55 -10.02
CA VAL A 122 -4.23 7.48 -10.20
C VAL A 122 -4.28 8.44 -9.03
N SER A 123 -4.43 9.74 -9.30
CA SER A 123 -4.56 10.80 -8.30
C SER A 123 -5.99 10.89 -7.72
N PRO A 124 -6.16 11.53 -6.54
CA PRO A 124 -7.47 11.70 -5.91
C PRO A 124 -8.50 12.31 -6.86
N HIS A 125 -8.15 13.39 -7.57
CA HIS A 125 -9.11 14.09 -8.43
C HIS A 125 -9.63 13.25 -9.59
N ALA A 126 -8.84 12.31 -10.12
CA ALA A 126 -9.30 11.43 -11.18
C ALA A 126 -10.19 10.31 -10.64
N ILE A 127 -9.95 9.87 -9.39
CA ILE A 127 -10.80 8.91 -8.69
C ILE A 127 -12.15 9.55 -8.36
N ASP A 128 -12.14 10.78 -7.86
CA ASP A 128 -13.35 11.51 -7.43
C ASP A 128 -14.30 11.81 -8.62
N ASN A 129 -13.77 11.89 -9.84
CA ASN A 129 -14.54 12.21 -11.04
C ASN A 129 -15.06 10.98 -11.82
N LEU A 130 -14.69 9.76 -11.43
CA LEU A 130 -15.00 8.55 -12.18
C LEU A 130 -15.55 7.47 -11.26
N SER A 131 -16.60 6.76 -11.69
CA SER A 131 -16.99 5.53 -11.00
C SER A 131 -15.86 4.49 -11.08
N PRO A 132 -15.77 3.55 -10.13
CA PRO A 132 -14.72 2.54 -10.15
C PRO A 132 -14.62 1.75 -11.47
N GLU A 133 -15.75 1.45 -12.12
CA GLU A 133 -15.83 0.74 -13.41
C GLU A 133 -15.26 1.59 -14.55
N ARG A 134 -15.64 2.87 -14.61
CA ARG A 134 -15.13 3.80 -15.64
C ARG A 134 -13.64 4.05 -15.44
N LEU A 135 -13.20 4.18 -14.19
CA LEU A 135 -11.78 4.30 -13.86
C LEU A 135 -11.03 3.05 -14.31
N GLN A 136 -11.51 1.86 -13.96
CA GLN A 136 -10.90 0.60 -14.35
C GLN A 136 -10.85 0.42 -15.87
N ALA A 137 -11.92 0.75 -16.59
CA ALA A 137 -11.94 0.71 -18.05
C ALA A 137 -10.87 1.61 -18.68
N ARG A 138 -10.60 2.79 -18.09
CA ARG A 138 -9.53 3.69 -18.53
C ARG A 138 -8.15 3.12 -18.23
N LEU A 139 -7.96 2.47 -17.07
CA LEU A 139 -6.73 1.78 -16.74
C LEU A 139 -6.46 0.62 -17.71
N ASP A 140 -7.48 -0.18 -18.02
CA ASP A 140 -7.41 -1.31 -18.95
C ASP A 140 -7.14 -0.83 -20.38
N HIS A 141 -7.72 0.30 -20.79
CA HIS A 141 -7.41 0.95 -22.06
C HIS A 141 -5.93 1.27 -22.17
N TYR A 142 -5.36 1.99 -21.20
CA TYR A 142 -3.93 2.30 -21.22
C TYR A 142 -3.05 1.04 -21.15
N ALA A 143 -3.44 0.02 -20.38
CA ALA A 143 -2.75 -1.26 -20.36
C ALA A 143 -2.72 -1.93 -21.74
N SER A 144 -3.85 -1.90 -22.48
CA SER A 144 -3.96 -2.43 -23.85
C SER A 144 -3.01 -1.78 -24.85
N GLN A 145 -2.70 -0.50 -24.62
CA GLN A 145 -1.81 0.29 -25.47
C GLN A 145 -0.34 0.06 -25.13
N VAL A 146 0.00 -0.30 -23.88
CA VAL A 146 1.39 -0.54 -23.45
C VAL A 146 1.83 -2.00 -23.63
N LEU A 147 0.91 -2.94 -23.43
CA LEU A 147 1.23 -4.36 -23.29
C LEU A 147 0.49 -5.22 -24.31
N THR A 148 1.02 -6.42 -24.55
CA THR A 148 0.32 -7.58 -25.10
C THR A 148 0.30 -8.70 -24.05
N ASN A 149 -0.54 -9.73 -24.24
CA ASN A 149 -0.70 -10.85 -23.28
C ASN A 149 -1.01 -10.35 -21.85
N ILE A 150 -1.98 -9.45 -21.73
CA ILE A 150 -2.26 -8.70 -20.50
C ILE A 150 -2.89 -9.62 -19.45
N GLU A 151 -2.29 -9.60 -18.26
CA GLU A 151 -2.85 -10.18 -17.05
C GLU A 151 -2.94 -9.08 -15.99
N VAL A 152 -4.16 -8.79 -15.54
CA VAL A 152 -4.39 -7.85 -14.44
C VAL A 152 -3.96 -8.48 -13.13
N ASN A 153 -3.21 -7.73 -12.33
CA ASN A 153 -2.73 -8.14 -11.02
C ASN A 153 -3.21 -7.15 -9.97
N GLN A 154 -3.29 -7.57 -8.71
CA GLN A 154 -3.96 -6.82 -7.65
C GLN A 154 -3.52 -5.35 -7.52
N CYS A 155 -4.48 -4.49 -7.18
CA CYS A 155 -4.27 -3.08 -6.94
C CYS A 155 -3.67 -2.79 -5.55
N ALA A 156 -3.01 -1.64 -5.42
CA ALA A 156 -2.72 -0.99 -4.14
C ALA A 156 -3.68 0.19 -3.97
N VAL A 157 -4.12 0.44 -2.74
CA VAL A 157 -5.07 1.51 -2.43
C VAL A 157 -4.61 2.30 -1.20
N HIS A 158 -4.77 3.61 -1.24
CA HIS A 158 -4.55 4.48 -0.09
C HIS A 158 -5.89 5.10 0.29
N LEU A 159 -6.31 4.91 1.54
CA LEU A 159 -7.52 5.48 2.10
C LEU A 159 -7.14 6.67 2.98
N ALA A 160 -7.85 7.79 2.87
CA ALA A 160 -7.54 8.99 3.61
C ALA A 160 -8.81 9.58 4.24
N LEU A 161 -8.77 9.81 5.54
CA LEU A 161 -9.75 10.59 6.28
C LEU A 161 -9.17 11.98 6.59
N ASP A 162 -9.89 13.02 6.19
CA ASP A 162 -9.64 14.41 6.55
C ASP A 162 -10.58 14.85 7.65
N LEU A 163 -10.06 15.56 8.66
CA LEU A 163 -10.85 16.01 9.80
C LEU A 163 -10.33 17.31 10.43
N GLN A 164 -11.24 18.04 11.08
CA GLN A 164 -10.99 19.25 11.87
C GLN A 164 -11.40 19.05 13.33
N GLY A 165 -10.95 19.95 14.21
CA GLY A 165 -11.27 19.90 15.64
C GLY A 165 -10.49 18.83 16.43
N TRP A 166 -9.55 18.13 15.79
CA TRP A 166 -8.61 17.24 16.45
C TRP A 166 -7.19 17.46 15.94
N THR A 167 -6.25 17.49 16.88
CA THR A 167 -4.82 17.55 16.63
C THR A 167 -4.17 16.33 17.27
N PRO A 168 -3.23 15.63 16.61
CA PRO A 168 -2.43 14.59 17.23
C PRO A 168 -1.82 15.07 18.55
N PRO A 169 -2.03 14.35 19.67
CA PRO A 169 -1.37 14.70 20.91
C PRO A 169 0.11 14.30 20.88
N ALA A 170 0.92 14.97 21.71
CA ALA A 170 2.36 14.73 21.79
C ALA A 170 2.74 13.27 22.13
N ASP A 171 1.85 12.54 22.80
CA ASP A 171 2.03 11.15 23.19
C ASP A 171 1.45 10.14 22.17
N LEU A 172 0.98 10.60 21.01
CA LEU A 172 0.41 9.76 19.94
C LEU A 172 1.32 8.57 19.62
N VAL A 173 2.62 8.85 19.44
CA VAL A 173 3.62 7.84 19.07
C VAL A 173 3.77 6.78 20.16
N SER A 174 3.92 7.18 21.42
CA SER A 174 4.07 6.26 22.54
C SER A 174 2.83 5.40 22.78
N ASN A 175 1.66 5.92 22.42
CA ASN A 175 0.36 5.28 22.63
C ASN A 175 -0.14 4.52 21.38
N MET A 176 0.63 4.50 20.29
CA MET A 176 0.30 3.77 19.07
C MET A 176 0.90 2.36 19.11
N HIS A 177 0.03 1.34 19.25
CA HIS A 177 0.43 -0.05 19.29
C HIS A 177 0.19 -0.73 17.94
N CYS A 178 1.25 -1.20 17.27
CA CYS A 178 1.13 -1.95 16.03
C CYS A 178 2.16 -3.09 15.96
N ARG A 179 1.92 -4.07 15.07
CA ARG A 179 2.85 -5.20 14.88
C ARG A 179 4.14 -4.81 14.16
N ALA A 180 4.15 -3.66 13.48
CA ALA A 180 5.30 -3.22 12.72
C ALA A 180 6.38 -2.64 13.65
N ARG A 181 7.63 -3.08 13.47
CA ARG A 181 8.77 -2.63 14.28
C ARG A 181 9.38 -1.30 13.80
N SER A 182 8.97 -0.79 12.62
CA SER A 182 9.50 0.45 12.06
C SER A 182 8.56 1.63 12.32
N HIS A 183 9.07 2.60 13.06
CA HIS A 183 8.46 3.91 13.30
C HIS A 183 9.38 4.99 12.72
N ARG A 184 8.80 6.03 12.11
CA ARG A 184 9.53 7.24 11.71
C ARG A 184 8.71 8.45 12.12
N ASP A 185 9.33 9.31 12.91
CA ASP A 185 8.89 10.66 13.15
C ASP A 185 9.77 11.60 12.31
N VAL A 186 9.14 12.55 11.64
CA VAL A 186 9.82 13.55 10.81
C VAL A 186 9.48 14.91 11.40
N SER A 187 10.25 15.33 12.40
CA SER A 187 10.19 16.64 13.02
C SER A 187 11.46 17.45 12.70
N GLY A 188 11.27 18.65 12.13
CA GLY A 188 12.19 19.78 12.30
C GLY A 188 13.66 19.71 11.83
N ILE A 189 14.17 18.70 11.10
CA ILE A 189 15.59 18.68 10.66
C ILE A 189 15.76 18.46 9.16
N ASN A 190 16.49 19.39 8.53
CA ASN A 190 17.03 19.34 7.17
C ASN A 190 18.03 18.18 7.03
N GLU A 191 17.59 17.03 6.54
CA GLU A 191 18.49 16.02 5.97
C GLU A 191 17.95 15.52 4.63
N LEU A 192 18.77 15.75 3.61
CA LEU A 192 18.43 15.61 2.20
C LEU A 192 18.99 14.28 1.69
N HIS A 193 18.25 13.20 1.93
CA HIS A 193 18.57 11.89 1.35
C HIS A 193 17.68 11.60 0.14
N TRP A 194 18.18 11.93 -1.05
CA TRP A 194 17.64 11.45 -2.34
C TRP A 194 18.08 10.02 -2.62
N ALA A 195 17.52 9.07 -1.86
CA ALA A 195 17.41 7.66 -2.24
C ALA A 195 16.53 6.98 -1.19
N THR A 196 15.39 6.45 -1.61
CA THR A 196 14.43 5.68 -0.80
C THR A 196 13.80 6.43 0.39
N LYS A 197 12.50 6.76 0.25
CA LYS A 197 11.62 7.33 1.30
C LYS A 197 12.10 8.66 1.89
N SER A 198 11.74 9.78 1.26
CA SER A 198 11.46 11.06 1.94
C SER A 198 11.17 12.13 0.88
N SER A 199 10.24 13.05 1.16
CA SER A 199 10.52 14.47 0.95
C SER A 199 9.80 15.27 2.02
N VAL A 200 10.62 16.06 2.70
CA VAL A 200 10.32 17.03 3.75
C VAL A 200 9.30 18.03 3.22
N TYR A 201 8.18 18.19 3.93
CA TYR A 201 7.49 19.48 3.93
C TYR A 201 7.86 20.17 5.22
N GLY A 202 8.62 21.26 5.09
CA GLY A 202 9.04 22.08 6.21
C GLY A 202 7.82 22.45 7.04
N ARG A 203 7.93 22.25 8.36
CA ARG A 203 6.98 22.65 9.41
C ARG A 203 5.71 21.81 9.60
N GLY A 204 5.57 20.64 9.00
CA GLY A 204 4.47 19.70 9.29
C GLY A 204 4.93 18.43 10.00
N GLU A 205 4.57 18.24 11.27
CA GLU A 205 4.79 16.99 11.99
C GLU A 205 4.07 15.84 11.27
N THR A 206 4.81 14.82 10.85
CA THR A 206 4.26 13.64 10.16
C THR A 206 4.63 12.38 10.93
N SER A 207 3.63 11.69 11.47
CA SER A 207 3.81 10.41 12.15
C SER A 207 3.57 9.26 11.17
N MET A 208 4.54 8.35 11.03
CA MET A 208 4.43 7.17 10.17
C MET A 208 4.66 5.86 10.92
N PHE A 209 3.68 4.96 10.83
CA PHE A 209 3.72 3.63 11.44
C PHE A 209 3.60 2.56 10.36
N GLY A 210 4.40 1.49 10.43
CA GLY A 210 4.33 0.42 9.43
C GLY A 210 5.31 0.58 8.27
N SER A 211 5.07 -0.17 7.19
CA SER A 211 5.98 -0.26 6.04
C SER A 211 5.25 -0.05 4.73
N ALA A 212 5.85 0.73 3.84
CA ALA A 212 5.35 1.02 2.49
C ALA A 212 5.17 -0.24 1.61
N ASN A 213 5.91 -1.33 1.88
CA ASN A 213 5.75 -2.62 1.18
C ASN A 213 4.71 -3.55 1.82
N GLY A 214 3.97 -3.03 2.81
CA GLY A 214 2.93 -3.74 3.53
C GLY A 214 1.75 -2.81 3.80
N LEU A 215 1.42 -2.64 5.08
CA LEU A 215 0.43 -1.68 5.52
C LEU A 215 1.14 -0.56 6.29
N GLN A 216 0.82 0.69 5.95
CA GLN A 216 1.37 1.88 6.59
C GLN A 216 0.25 2.85 6.99
N LEU A 217 0.36 3.43 8.18
CA LEU A 217 -0.45 4.54 8.66
C LEU A 217 0.39 5.82 8.62
N CYS A 218 -0.19 6.90 8.11
CA CYS A 218 0.38 8.24 8.09
C CYS A 218 -0.61 9.22 8.74
N ILE A 219 -0.12 10.05 9.65
CA ILE A 219 -0.90 11.13 10.26
C ILE A 219 -0.12 12.44 10.08
N TYR A 220 -0.73 13.45 9.48
CA TYR A 220 -0.07 14.72 9.16
C TYR A 220 -1.05 15.88 8.99
N ASN A 221 -0.54 17.11 9.13
CA ASN A 221 -1.29 18.33 8.83
C ASN A 221 -1.44 18.47 7.31
N LYS A 222 -2.67 18.28 6.83
CA LYS A 222 -3.00 18.29 5.41
C LYS A 222 -3.09 19.71 4.86
N THR A 223 -3.52 20.68 5.67
CA THR A 223 -3.52 22.10 5.29
C THR A 223 -2.11 22.58 4.92
N GLU A 224 -1.12 22.32 5.77
CA GLU A 224 0.28 22.70 5.50
C GLU A 224 0.85 21.94 4.30
N GLN A 225 0.54 20.65 4.16
CA GLN A 225 0.94 19.86 3.00
C GLN A 225 0.32 20.37 1.69
N ALA A 226 -0.95 20.77 1.71
CA ALA A 226 -1.67 21.29 0.55
C ALA A 226 -1.13 22.66 0.13
N LYS A 227 -0.83 23.56 1.09
CA LYS A 227 -0.13 24.83 0.83
C LYS A 227 1.22 24.61 0.16
N ALA A 228 2.03 23.71 0.70
CA ALA A 228 3.37 23.46 0.19
C ALA A 228 3.41 22.75 -1.18
N THR A 229 2.28 22.16 -1.60
CA THR A 229 2.12 21.56 -2.94
C THR A 229 1.31 22.40 -3.91
N ASP A 230 0.94 23.62 -3.51
CA ASP A 230 0.11 24.53 -4.31
C ASP A 230 -1.22 23.89 -4.76
N LYS A 231 -1.87 23.17 -3.83
CA LYS A 231 -3.14 22.46 -4.05
C LYS A 231 -4.20 22.79 -3.02
N LEU A 232 -4.02 23.88 -2.25
CA LEU A 232 -4.95 24.23 -1.17
C LEU A 232 -6.36 24.46 -1.72
N ASP A 233 -6.53 25.27 -2.77
CA ASP A 233 -7.85 25.56 -3.35
C ASP A 233 -8.62 24.30 -3.77
N TYR A 234 -7.93 23.34 -4.36
CA TYR A 234 -8.52 22.04 -4.69
C TYR A 234 -9.00 21.33 -3.42
N TRP A 235 -8.14 21.22 -2.40
CA TRP A 235 -8.50 20.51 -1.18
C TRP A 235 -9.59 21.23 -0.39
N GLU A 236 -9.61 22.57 -0.35
CA GLU A 236 -10.72 23.32 0.24
C GLU A 236 -12.04 23.04 -0.50
N SER A 237 -12.01 22.93 -1.83
CA SER A 237 -13.21 22.54 -2.58
C SER A 237 -13.69 21.15 -2.20
N VAL A 238 -12.76 20.20 -1.99
CA VAL A 238 -13.05 18.83 -1.56
C VAL A 238 -13.55 18.79 -0.11
N TRP A 239 -13.01 19.59 0.81
CA TRP A 239 -13.46 19.64 2.19
C TRP A 239 -14.82 20.32 2.37
N ARG A 240 -15.14 21.25 1.48
CA ARG A 240 -16.47 21.87 1.41
C ARG A 240 -17.50 20.94 0.76
N GLN A 241 -17.06 19.99 -0.07
CA GLN A 241 -17.94 18.91 -0.54
C GLN A 241 -18.33 18.07 0.68
N ARG A 242 -19.64 17.94 0.90
CA ARG A 242 -20.23 17.44 2.14
C ARG A 242 -19.70 16.05 2.52
N ASP A 243 -19.31 15.87 3.78
CA ASP A 243 -19.67 14.68 4.57
C ASP A 243 -19.50 14.91 6.10
N SER A 244 -20.18 15.91 6.67
CA SER A 244 -20.47 15.88 8.11
C SER A 244 -21.52 14.80 8.34
N PHE A 245 -21.37 14.04 9.43
CA PHE A 245 -22.40 13.17 10.02
C PHE A 245 -23.72 13.89 10.36
N ASP A 246 -23.77 15.19 10.10
CA ASP A 246 -24.94 16.04 10.12
C ASP A 246 -25.08 16.68 8.73
N GLU A 247 -25.94 16.11 7.88
CA GLU A 247 -26.25 16.63 6.54
C GLU A 247 -26.81 18.07 6.56
N THR A 248 -27.17 18.57 7.75
CA THR A 248 -27.75 19.89 7.97
C THR A 248 -26.76 20.92 8.50
N ASP A 249 -25.49 20.56 8.77
CA ASP A 249 -24.47 21.48 9.28
C ASP A 249 -24.03 22.49 8.18
N PRO A 250 -24.40 23.79 8.29
CA PRO A 250 -24.01 24.80 7.32
C PRO A 250 -22.52 25.15 7.38
N ASP A 251 -21.80 24.71 8.43
CA ASP A 251 -20.42 25.08 8.75
C ASP A 251 -19.44 23.88 8.78
N ASN A 252 -19.77 22.76 8.10
CA ASN A 252 -19.00 21.50 8.13
C ASN A 252 -17.47 21.72 7.98
N TYR A 253 -17.06 22.49 6.96
CA TYR A 253 -15.67 22.91 6.80
C TYR A 253 -15.45 24.34 7.30
N ASN A 254 -14.50 24.52 8.22
CA ASN A 254 -14.08 25.85 8.67
C ASN A 254 -12.72 26.25 8.07
N PRO A 255 -12.64 27.27 7.20
CA PRO A 255 -11.37 27.70 6.58
C PRO A 255 -10.34 28.26 7.57
N THR A 256 -10.73 28.61 8.81
CA THR A 256 -9.80 29.11 9.83
C THR A 256 -9.16 28.00 10.66
N GLN A 257 -9.53 26.74 10.44
CA GLN A 257 -8.98 25.60 11.17
C GLN A 257 -8.15 24.70 10.24
N ASP A 258 -7.03 24.21 10.76
CA ASP A 258 -6.21 23.25 10.04
C ASP A 258 -6.91 21.89 9.93
N VAL A 259 -6.72 21.25 8.78
CA VAL A 259 -7.20 19.90 8.50
C VAL A 259 -6.08 18.92 8.76
N TRP A 260 -6.37 17.90 9.57
CA TRP A 260 -5.48 16.75 9.77
C TRP A 260 -5.95 15.58 8.94
N ARG A 261 -4.99 14.82 8.40
CA ARG A 261 -5.26 13.61 7.62
C ARG A 261 -4.76 12.38 8.34
N ILE A 262 -5.60 11.34 8.36
CA ILE A 262 -5.27 9.98 8.74
C ILE A 262 -5.33 9.13 7.46
N GLU A 263 -4.17 8.65 7.01
CA GLU A 263 -4.03 7.91 5.74
C GLU A 263 -3.53 6.48 5.98
N LEU A 264 -4.29 5.50 5.48
CA LEU A 264 -3.94 4.08 5.47
C LEU A 264 -3.52 3.65 4.06
N ARG A 265 -2.26 3.26 3.91
CA ARG A 265 -1.65 2.85 2.64
C ARG A 265 -1.52 1.33 2.58
N TYR A 266 -2.26 0.72 1.67
CA TYR A 266 -2.26 -0.72 1.43
C TYR A 266 -1.45 -1.06 0.19
N HIS A 267 -0.33 -1.72 0.41
CA HIS A 267 0.41 -2.34 -0.67
C HIS A 267 -0.41 -3.47 -1.32
N HIS A 268 -0.25 -3.68 -2.63
CA HIS A 268 -1.02 -4.66 -3.40
C HIS A 268 -0.94 -6.09 -2.85
N SER A 269 0.18 -6.46 -2.19
CA SER A 269 0.29 -7.75 -1.52
C SER A 269 -0.65 -7.89 -0.32
N ILE A 270 -0.96 -6.79 0.38
CA ILE A 270 -1.91 -6.78 1.49
C ILE A 270 -3.34 -6.89 0.95
N VAL A 271 -3.66 -6.10 -0.09
CA VAL A 271 -4.96 -6.18 -0.77
C VAL A 271 -5.18 -7.60 -1.30
N GLN A 272 -4.17 -8.25 -1.88
CA GLN A 272 -4.28 -9.63 -2.35
C GLN A 272 -4.55 -10.60 -1.19
N GLN A 273 -3.84 -10.46 -0.07
CA GLN A 273 -4.06 -11.33 1.08
C GLN A 273 -5.45 -11.13 1.69
N PHE A 274 -5.95 -9.90 1.64
CA PHE A 274 -7.30 -9.56 2.07
C PHE A 274 -8.34 -10.18 1.13
N ALA A 275 -8.13 -10.07 -0.19
CA ALA A 275 -8.98 -10.68 -1.21
C ALA A 275 -9.03 -12.21 -1.15
N SER A 276 -7.88 -12.85 -0.90
CA SER A 276 -7.80 -14.32 -0.77
C SER A 276 -8.21 -14.84 0.61
N GLY A 277 -8.46 -13.96 1.59
CA GLY A 277 -8.81 -14.36 2.95
C GLY A 277 -10.24 -14.04 3.34
N SER A 278 -10.76 -12.92 2.85
CA SER A 278 -12.10 -12.44 3.18
C SER A 278 -13.15 -13.25 2.44
N VAL A 279 -14.25 -13.52 3.12
CA VAL A 279 -15.28 -14.46 2.68
C VAL A 279 -16.62 -13.73 2.64
N ASP A 280 -17.31 -13.84 1.51
CA ASP A 280 -18.69 -13.38 1.38
C ASP A 280 -19.61 -14.26 2.24
N LEU A 281 -20.42 -13.63 3.08
CA LEU A 281 -21.22 -14.34 4.10
C LEU A 281 -22.36 -15.16 3.48
N GLN A 282 -22.85 -14.76 2.31
CA GLN A 282 -23.98 -15.43 1.66
C GLN A 282 -23.52 -16.69 0.90
N SER A 283 -22.43 -16.58 0.14
CA SER A 283 -21.90 -17.65 -0.72
C SER A 283 -20.84 -18.52 -0.03
N GLY A 284 -20.20 -18.01 1.03
CA GLY A 284 -19.06 -18.66 1.68
C GLY A 284 -17.79 -18.70 0.82
N GLN A 285 -17.78 -18.02 -0.33
CA GLN A 285 -16.62 -17.97 -1.23
C GLN A 285 -15.69 -16.82 -0.86
N VAL A 286 -14.41 -16.98 -1.18
CA VAL A 286 -13.45 -15.88 -1.09
C VAL A 286 -13.75 -14.83 -2.15
N ILE A 287 -13.53 -13.56 -1.83
CA ILE A 287 -13.85 -12.46 -2.77
C ILE A 287 -12.94 -12.44 -4.01
N ASP A 288 -11.70 -12.94 -3.90
CA ASP A 288 -10.70 -13.16 -4.98
C ASP A 288 -10.61 -12.07 -6.07
N THR A 289 -10.68 -10.80 -5.66
CA THR A 289 -10.60 -9.66 -6.56
C THR A 289 -9.20 -9.43 -7.13
N ARG A 290 -9.10 -8.71 -8.25
CA ARG A 290 -7.82 -8.31 -8.88
C ARG A 290 -7.77 -6.88 -9.41
N THR A 291 -8.92 -6.26 -9.62
CA THR A 291 -9.09 -4.89 -10.13
C THR A 291 -9.54 -3.96 -9.02
N PHE A 292 -9.31 -2.65 -9.20
CA PHE A 292 -9.87 -1.65 -8.29
C PHE A 292 -11.40 -1.70 -8.28
N ALA A 293 -12.04 -1.77 -9.46
CA ALA A 293 -13.50 -1.84 -9.57
C ALA A 293 -14.10 -2.99 -8.75
N ALA A 294 -13.57 -4.20 -8.89
CA ALA A 294 -14.07 -5.36 -8.14
C ALA A 294 -13.83 -5.25 -6.62
N PHE A 295 -12.85 -4.44 -6.20
CA PHE A 295 -12.49 -4.29 -4.80
C PHE A 295 -13.15 -3.09 -4.12
N ALA A 296 -13.74 -2.17 -4.87
CA ALA A 296 -14.23 -0.88 -4.37
C ALA A 296 -15.28 -1.02 -3.25
N GLY A 297 -16.23 -1.97 -3.37
CA GLY A 297 -17.25 -2.23 -2.34
C GLY A 297 -16.70 -2.75 -1.01
N HIS A 298 -15.42 -3.14 -0.94
CA HIS A 298 -14.78 -3.69 0.26
C HIS A 298 -13.91 -2.67 1.02
N LEU A 299 -13.87 -1.41 0.59
CA LEU A 299 -12.94 -0.42 1.13
C LEU A 299 -13.25 -0.02 2.58
N ASP A 300 -14.51 -0.04 3.00
CA ASP A 300 -14.88 0.13 4.40
C ASP A 300 -14.33 -0.98 5.30
N GLY A 301 -14.40 -2.22 4.82
CA GLY A 301 -13.80 -3.38 5.51
C GLY A 301 -12.30 -3.19 5.67
N LEU A 302 -11.65 -2.66 4.64
CA LEU A 302 -10.22 -2.35 4.67
C LEU A 302 -9.92 -1.17 5.62
N TRP A 303 -10.73 -0.12 5.66
CA TRP A 303 -10.61 0.99 6.59
C TRP A 303 -10.65 0.50 8.04
N ARG A 304 -11.71 -0.23 8.42
CA ARG A 304 -11.87 -0.84 9.75
C ARG A 304 -10.72 -1.79 10.08
N TYR A 305 -10.29 -2.60 9.11
CA TYR A 305 -9.17 -3.52 9.30
C TYR A 305 -7.88 -2.76 9.67
N GLY A 306 -7.56 -1.67 8.98
CA GLY A 306 -6.36 -0.88 9.24
C GLY A 306 -6.33 -0.27 10.63
N LEU A 307 -7.44 0.34 11.04
CA LEU A 307 -7.58 0.92 12.38
C LEU A 307 -7.57 -0.16 13.48
N ASN A 308 -7.91 -1.41 13.17
CA ASN A 308 -7.70 -2.52 14.10
C ASN A 308 -6.25 -3.03 14.15
N GLN A 309 -5.44 -2.80 13.11
CA GLN A 309 -4.02 -3.16 13.10
C GLN A 309 -3.12 -2.12 13.80
N PHE A 310 -3.44 -0.85 13.64
CA PHE A 310 -2.79 0.26 14.33
C PHE A 310 -3.67 0.69 15.50
N LYS A 311 -3.31 0.30 16.71
CA LYS A 311 -4.16 0.52 17.87
C LYS A 311 -3.70 1.76 18.62
N TYR A 312 -4.39 2.86 18.42
CA TYR A 312 -4.17 4.05 19.23
C TYR A 312 -4.91 3.91 20.56
N LEU A 313 -4.17 3.87 21.67
CA LEU A 313 -4.72 3.58 22.99
C LEU A 313 -4.71 4.82 23.88
N ALA A 314 -5.83 5.16 24.53
CA ALA A 314 -5.83 6.16 25.59
C ALA A 314 -5.21 5.63 26.89
N ARG A 315 -5.33 4.32 27.14
CA ARG A 315 -4.67 3.61 28.23
C ARG A 315 -4.59 2.12 27.91
N ARG A 316 -3.83 1.38 28.71
CA ARG A 316 -3.68 -0.08 28.55
C ARG A 316 -5.05 -0.75 28.40
N GLY A 317 -5.26 -1.37 27.23
CA GLY A 317 -6.46 -2.14 26.93
C GLY A 317 -7.67 -1.32 26.50
N TYR A 318 -7.57 -0.01 26.30
CA TYR A 318 -8.66 0.82 25.79
C TYR A 318 -8.22 1.71 24.62
N TYR A 319 -9.00 1.69 23.54
CA TYR A 319 -8.79 2.59 22.41
C TYR A 319 -8.99 4.05 22.83
N ALA A 320 -8.27 4.94 22.18
CA ALA A 320 -8.56 6.36 22.30
C ALA A 320 -9.92 6.67 21.64
N PRO A 321 -10.76 7.54 22.23
CA PRO A 321 -12.08 7.88 21.70
C PRO A 321 -12.10 8.26 20.21
N ILE A 322 -11.12 9.05 19.75
CA ILE A 322 -11.02 9.44 18.33
C ILE A 322 -10.86 8.21 17.44
N TRP A 323 -10.17 7.17 17.90
CA TRP A 323 -9.91 5.96 17.15
C TRP A 323 -11.16 5.10 17.01
N THR A 324 -11.97 4.99 18.07
CA THR A 324 -13.29 4.35 18.03
C THR A 324 -14.20 5.10 17.06
N LEU A 325 -14.26 6.43 17.18
CA LEU A 325 -15.10 7.27 16.32
C LEU A 325 -14.80 7.06 14.83
N ILE A 326 -13.54 7.22 14.43
CA ILE A 326 -13.18 7.11 13.01
C ILE A 326 -13.24 5.67 12.49
N ARG A 327 -13.18 4.66 13.36
CA ARG A 327 -13.27 3.25 12.96
C ARG A 327 -14.71 2.83 12.69
N ASP A 328 -15.63 3.24 13.54
CA ASP A 328 -16.99 2.68 13.51
C ASP A 328 -17.92 3.50 12.61
N ASP A 329 -17.76 4.83 12.64
CA ASP A 329 -18.70 5.77 12.04
C ASP A 329 -18.33 6.10 10.59
N VAL A 330 -17.04 6.17 10.26
CA VAL A 330 -16.58 6.56 8.92
C VAL A 330 -16.92 5.50 7.87
N ARG A 331 -17.32 5.99 6.70
CA ARG A 331 -17.47 5.24 5.45
C ARG A 331 -16.61 5.88 4.37
N VAL A 332 -16.10 5.06 3.46
CA VAL A 332 -15.29 5.52 2.32
C VAL A 332 -16.24 6.02 1.24
N ASP A 333 -16.17 7.32 0.97
CA ASP A 333 -16.94 8.03 -0.04
C ASP A 333 -16.52 7.60 -1.45
N LEU A 334 -17.33 6.71 -2.03
CA LEU A 334 -17.28 6.24 -3.40
C LEU A 334 -18.70 5.89 -3.87
N PRO A 335 -18.99 5.99 -5.17
CA PRO A 335 -20.31 5.71 -5.73
C PRO A 335 -20.55 4.20 -5.91
N VAL A 336 -20.35 3.41 -4.85
CA VAL A 336 -20.58 1.96 -4.80
C VAL A 336 -21.17 1.59 -3.45
N ASP A 337 -22.03 0.57 -3.43
CA ASP A 337 -22.58 0.06 -2.18
C ASP A 337 -21.48 -0.63 -1.36
N SER A 338 -21.51 -0.35 -0.05
CA SER A 338 -20.61 -0.98 0.90
C SER A 338 -21.01 -2.43 1.14
N LEU A 339 -20.05 -3.35 0.98
CA LEU A 339 -20.20 -4.77 1.31
C LEU A 339 -19.72 -5.07 2.73
N LEU A 340 -19.72 -4.06 3.60
CA LEU A 340 -19.16 -4.17 4.94
C LEU A 340 -19.88 -5.21 5.80
N ASP A 341 -21.21 -5.24 5.72
CA ASP A 341 -22.05 -6.11 6.54
C ASP A 341 -22.27 -7.49 5.90
N ASP A 342 -21.95 -7.66 4.62
CA ASP A 342 -22.09 -8.90 3.85
C ASP A 342 -20.80 -9.73 3.75
N THR A 343 -19.67 -9.24 4.28
CA THR A 343 -18.36 -9.89 4.13
C THR A 343 -17.63 -10.05 5.46
N ASP A 344 -17.13 -11.27 5.74
CA ASP A 344 -16.17 -11.51 6.82
C ASP A 344 -14.75 -11.17 6.35
N TYR A 345 -14.20 -10.07 6.87
CA TYR A 345 -12.92 -9.54 6.45
C TYR A 345 -11.73 -10.10 7.23
N ARG A 346 -10.82 -10.77 6.52
CA ARG A 346 -9.57 -11.29 7.10
C ARG A 346 -8.47 -11.42 6.07
N ARG A 347 -7.22 -11.42 6.55
CA ARG A 347 -6.06 -11.70 5.70
C ARG A 347 -5.74 -13.18 5.69
N TYR A 348 -5.58 -13.73 4.50
CA TYR A 348 -4.92 -15.00 4.28
C TYR A 348 -3.41 -14.80 4.19
N TYR A 349 -2.66 -15.42 5.11
CA TYR A 349 -1.20 -15.46 5.04
C TYR A 349 -0.79 -16.74 4.32
N LYS A 350 0.05 -16.62 3.29
CA LYS A 350 0.65 -17.79 2.64
C LYS A 350 1.32 -18.66 3.69
N THR A 351 0.86 -19.90 3.82
CA THR A 351 1.48 -20.89 4.69
C THR A 351 2.76 -21.42 4.03
N SER A 352 3.67 -21.98 4.82
CA SER A 352 4.91 -22.61 4.35
C SER A 352 4.70 -23.72 3.32
N ARG A 353 3.47 -24.25 3.20
CA ARG A 353 3.09 -25.25 2.20
C ARG A 353 3.04 -24.69 0.77
N GLY A 354 2.87 -23.37 0.59
CA GLY A 354 2.85 -22.68 -0.71
C GLY A 354 4.21 -22.09 -1.11
N PHE A 355 5.30 -22.83 -0.85
CA PHE A 355 6.67 -22.38 -1.07
C PHE A 355 6.96 -22.13 -2.56
N SER A 356 7.16 -20.87 -2.96
CA SER A 356 7.38 -20.50 -4.37
C SER A 356 8.78 -20.83 -4.90
N GLY A 357 9.67 -21.39 -4.08
CA GLY A 357 11.04 -21.71 -4.50
C GLY A 357 12.01 -20.54 -4.57
N LYS A 358 11.52 -19.29 -4.60
CA LYS A 358 12.36 -18.09 -4.74
C LYS A 358 13.46 -18.00 -3.68
N ASN A 359 13.16 -18.38 -2.44
CA ASN A 359 14.17 -18.38 -1.37
C ASN A 359 15.22 -19.48 -1.58
N VAL A 360 14.85 -20.63 -2.16
CA VAL A 360 15.82 -21.68 -2.56
C VAL A 360 16.73 -21.14 -3.67
N GLU A 361 16.18 -20.44 -4.68
CA GLU A 361 16.99 -19.85 -5.76
C GLU A 361 17.96 -18.78 -5.25
N LEU A 362 17.47 -17.84 -4.42
CA LEU A 362 18.30 -16.79 -3.83
C LEU A 362 19.39 -17.37 -2.93
N PHE A 363 19.03 -18.35 -2.10
CA PHE A 363 19.99 -19.05 -1.26
C PHE A 363 21.06 -19.73 -2.12
N LEU A 364 20.67 -20.50 -3.15
CA LEU A 364 21.63 -21.21 -3.99
C LEU A 364 22.59 -20.24 -4.69
N GLY A 365 22.08 -19.11 -5.19
CA GLY A 365 22.92 -18.07 -5.80
C GLY A 365 23.93 -17.46 -4.82
N ASN A 366 23.51 -17.15 -3.60
CA ASN A 366 24.40 -16.62 -2.56
C ASN A 366 25.41 -17.67 -2.08
N PHE A 367 24.95 -18.90 -1.86
CA PHE A 367 25.79 -20.04 -1.46
C PHE A 367 26.90 -20.29 -2.47
N VAL A 368 26.56 -20.38 -3.77
CA VAL A 368 27.55 -20.54 -4.85
C VAL A 368 28.52 -19.36 -4.89
N SER A 369 28.06 -18.13 -4.65
CA SER A 369 28.93 -16.95 -4.64
C SER A 369 29.95 -16.98 -3.50
N LEU A 370 29.56 -17.46 -2.30
CA LEU A 370 30.47 -17.64 -1.18
C LEU A 370 31.49 -18.76 -1.45
N LEU A 371 31.04 -19.89 -1.98
CA LEU A 371 31.91 -21.02 -2.31
C LEU A 371 32.93 -20.70 -3.40
N ALA A 372 32.53 -19.92 -4.41
CA ALA A 372 33.44 -19.44 -5.45
C ALA A 372 34.56 -18.57 -4.85
N ARG A 373 34.22 -17.70 -3.88
CA ARG A 373 35.19 -16.85 -3.17
C ARG A 373 36.24 -17.67 -2.41
N GLU A 374 35.81 -18.74 -1.75
CA GLU A 374 36.67 -19.66 -0.99
C GLU A 374 37.29 -20.78 -1.86
N ARG A 375 37.09 -20.75 -3.18
CA ARG A 375 37.53 -21.80 -4.14
C ARG A 375 37.14 -23.23 -3.73
N VAL A 376 35.96 -23.38 -3.14
CA VAL A 376 35.42 -24.70 -2.82
C VAL A 376 34.97 -25.38 -4.11
N GLY A 377 35.53 -26.56 -4.39
CA GLY A 377 35.18 -27.34 -5.58
C GLY A 377 33.72 -27.81 -5.57
N ALA A 378 33.12 -27.91 -6.75
CA ALA A 378 31.70 -28.26 -6.94
C ALA A 378 31.28 -29.55 -6.21
N ARG A 379 32.16 -30.55 -6.14
CA ARG A 379 31.91 -31.80 -5.42
C ARG A 379 31.72 -31.54 -3.92
N LYS A 380 32.64 -30.81 -3.28
CA LYS A 380 32.58 -30.48 -1.86
C LYS A 380 31.37 -29.58 -1.56
N ALA A 381 31.13 -28.58 -2.42
CA ALA A 381 29.95 -27.71 -2.35
C ALA A 381 28.63 -28.51 -2.34
N PHE A 382 28.50 -29.49 -3.24
CA PHE A 382 27.31 -30.31 -3.35
C PHE A 382 27.13 -31.23 -2.15
N TYR A 383 28.20 -31.84 -1.62
CA TYR A 383 28.12 -32.65 -0.40
C TYR A 383 27.68 -31.80 0.81
N THR A 384 28.30 -30.63 1.03
CA THR A 384 27.89 -29.72 2.11
C THR A 384 26.43 -29.29 1.97
N LEU A 385 25.96 -29.08 0.74
CA LEU A 385 24.56 -28.75 0.48
C LEU A 385 23.62 -29.92 0.83
N LYS A 386 24.03 -31.17 0.60
CA LYS A 386 23.26 -32.38 0.94
C LYS A 386 23.24 -32.68 2.44
N GLU A 387 24.29 -32.32 3.17
CA GLU A 387 24.38 -32.48 4.63
C GLU A 387 23.55 -31.43 5.39
N TRP A 388 23.11 -30.37 4.72
CA TRP A 388 22.34 -29.32 5.35
C TRP A 388 20.89 -29.78 5.65
N ASP A 389 20.37 -29.43 6.82
CA ASP A 389 19.02 -29.80 7.28
C ASP A 389 17.91 -29.40 6.29
N CYS A 390 18.13 -28.34 5.51
CA CYS A 390 17.17 -27.84 4.53
C CYS A 390 17.35 -28.47 3.12
N TRP A 391 18.25 -29.44 2.93
CA TRP A 391 18.47 -30.13 1.65
C TRP A 391 17.18 -30.66 1.01
N PRO A 392 16.25 -31.33 1.73
CA PRO A 392 15.03 -31.84 1.11
C PRO A 392 14.23 -30.76 0.39
N VAL A 393 14.17 -29.54 0.95
CA VAL A 393 13.45 -28.41 0.34
C VAL A 393 14.11 -27.95 -0.97
N ILE A 394 15.44 -27.96 -1.04
CA ILE A 394 16.19 -27.61 -2.24
C ILE A 394 16.00 -28.68 -3.31
N ARG A 395 16.21 -29.94 -2.94
CA ARG A 395 16.04 -31.09 -3.84
C ARG A 395 14.64 -31.12 -4.44
N ASP A 396 13.61 -31.02 -3.60
CA ASP A 396 12.22 -31.12 -4.05
C ASP A 396 11.83 -29.92 -4.94
N HIS A 397 12.36 -28.73 -4.67
CA HIS A 397 12.16 -27.56 -5.52
C HIS A 397 12.75 -27.74 -6.93
N TYR A 398 13.99 -28.23 -7.04
CA TYR A 398 14.63 -28.44 -8.34
C TYR A 398 14.08 -29.67 -9.06
N ALA A 399 13.69 -30.72 -8.34
CA ALA A 399 12.99 -31.87 -8.90
C ALA A 399 11.65 -31.47 -9.53
N ALA A 400 10.89 -30.57 -8.87
CA ALA A 400 9.66 -30.01 -9.44
C ALA A 400 9.88 -29.18 -10.72
N LYS A 401 11.12 -28.75 -10.99
CA LYS A 401 11.55 -28.09 -12.24
C LYS A 401 12.17 -29.04 -13.26
N GLY A 402 12.09 -30.35 -13.02
CA GLY A 402 12.66 -31.38 -13.90
C GLY A 402 14.18 -31.53 -13.78
N LEU A 403 14.80 -31.01 -12.71
CA LEU A 403 16.22 -31.18 -12.43
C LEU A 403 16.39 -32.25 -11.34
N ASP A 404 16.85 -33.44 -11.75
CA ASP A 404 17.30 -34.47 -10.80
C ASP A 404 18.60 -34.06 -10.08
N GLU A 405 19.04 -34.87 -9.12
CA GLU A 405 20.23 -34.54 -8.30
C GLU A 405 21.51 -34.40 -9.15
N ASP A 406 21.68 -35.21 -10.20
CA ASP A 406 22.85 -35.15 -11.09
C ASP A 406 22.85 -33.87 -11.94
N ASN A 407 21.69 -33.49 -12.47
CA ASN A 407 21.55 -32.24 -13.22
C ASN A 407 21.66 -31.02 -12.29
N LEU A 408 21.20 -31.11 -11.04
CA LEU A 408 21.43 -30.05 -10.04
C LEU A 408 22.91 -29.91 -9.69
N TYR A 409 23.65 -31.02 -9.56
CA TYR A 409 25.10 -31.00 -9.39
C TYR A 409 25.80 -30.33 -10.58
N LYS A 410 25.43 -30.70 -11.82
CA LYS A 410 25.95 -30.08 -13.05
C LYS A 410 25.63 -28.58 -13.10
N HIS A 411 24.42 -28.20 -12.69
CA HIS A 411 24.00 -26.80 -12.62
C HIS A 411 24.86 -25.99 -11.63
N ILE A 412 25.06 -26.50 -10.42
CA ILE A 412 25.92 -25.86 -9.40
C ILE A 412 27.37 -25.78 -9.89
N LYS A 413 27.88 -26.83 -10.54
CA LYS A 413 29.21 -26.83 -11.16
C LYS A 413 29.35 -25.71 -12.20
N GLY A 414 28.37 -25.57 -13.10
CA GLY A 414 28.35 -24.51 -14.10
C GLY A 414 28.29 -23.10 -13.49
N LEU A 415 27.47 -22.90 -12.46
CA LEU A 415 27.40 -21.61 -11.76
C LEU A 415 28.72 -21.26 -11.05
N LEU A 416 29.38 -22.23 -10.41
CA LEU A 416 30.69 -22.04 -9.79
C LEU A 416 31.77 -21.70 -10.82
N GLU A 417 31.76 -22.39 -11.96
CA GLU A 417 32.67 -22.13 -13.07
C GLU A 417 32.47 -20.72 -13.64
N GLU A 418 31.22 -20.33 -13.92
CA GLU A 418 30.89 -18.97 -14.37
C GLU A 418 31.39 -17.93 -13.37
N ARG A 419 31.16 -18.12 -12.06
CA ARG A 419 31.58 -17.17 -11.03
C ARG A 419 33.10 -17.06 -10.94
N ASN A 420 33.81 -18.18 -10.98
CA ASN A 420 35.27 -18.21 -10.92
C ASN A 420 35.91 -17.55 -12.16
N VAL A 421 35.36 -17.80 -13.35
CA VAL A 421 35.86 -17.24 -14.61
C VAL A 421 35.54 -15.74 -14.72
N ARG A 422 34.31 -15.34 -14.37
CA ARG A 422 33.80 -13.99 -14.58
C ARG A 422 34.30 -12.97 -13.55
N TRP A 423 34.54 -13.40 -12.31
CA TRP A 423 34.91 -12.49 -11.21
C TRP A 423 36.37 -12.64 -10.76
N GLY A 424 37.07 -13.71 -11.18
CA GLY A 424 38.49 -13.89 -10.88
C GLY A 424 38.81 -13.94 -9.38
N ARG A 425 40.07 -13.64 -9.02
CA ARG A 425 40.51 -13.52 -7.63
C ARG A 425 40.12 -12.12 -7.14
N ALA A 426 39.37 -12.01 -6.04
CA ALA A 426 39.46 -10.80 -5.22
C ALA A 426 40.87 -10.81 -4.61
N VAL A 427 41.74 -9.90 -5.07
CA VAL A 427 43.01 -9.60 -4.39
C VAL A 427 42.70 -8.80 -3.15
#